data_AF-A0A3B0KA19-F1
#
_entry.id   AF-A0A3B0KA19-F1
#
_cell.length_a   1.000
_cell.length_b   1.000
_cell.length_c   1.000
_cell.angle_alpha   90.00
_cell.angle_beta   90.00
_cell.angle_gamma   90.00
#
_symmetry.space_group_name_H-M   'P 1'
#
loop_
_entity.id
_entity.type
_entity.pdbx_description
1 polymer ?
#
loop_
_entity_poly.entity_id
_entity_poly.type
_entity_poly.pdbx_seq_one_letter_code
_entity_poly.pdbx_strand_id
1 'polypeptide(L)'
;MAVELENITNCFLPQLVEKVFEHYHDISNICSLTKEDREQLFCDLSGLLGKELVERSLRLLDEYSFTYYYSKNNRKQCLVELHKGTTYFRVIPGNNYCKCDFFQSCVLQLPSGILYHDLPSGITTTPVGWSEASKFSYTCPHVLALKLHQLLLNPAGPPSTKTRMDSQSYSDYKFVGRVDHVKTFNTAIKSICFNDYAVLHISDEGLRITVEQGRSIQATLFMPPGAFTEFHVQDFQSFGLKLNDLSECLNLFGSADCSIRMMYKDQGECLYLILYPYDDEDVSTECAIKTMDCEEPIDHDMNLKGPDLNVIFARGPNLYKIFHELDKSAEEFEFITSPDSPYFKITTVGVLQAVFSVEVAKTSSMMMMFNCRQTVKARYKSQQIRLTNKAMQAATKVAIKTNSIGLLELHLVIQGEGQEEIFVQFYVIPLLNSVD
;
A
#
# COMPACT_ATOMS: atom_id res chain seq x y z
N MET A 1 30.91 -31.32 -34.22
CA MET A 1 29.49 -31.73 -34.33
C MET A 1 28.63 -31.35 -33.13
N ALA A 2 28.78 -31.91 -31.91
CA ALA A 2 27.94 -31.51 -30.77
C ALA A 2 28.20 -30.05 -30.29
N VAL A 3 29.47 -29.64 -30.21
CA VAL A 3 29.90 -28.26 -29.84
C VAL A 3 29.52 -27.22 -30.90
N GLU A 4 29.46 -27.63 -32.18
CA GLU A 4 28.99 -26.74 -33.26
C GLU A 4 27.47 -26.58 -33.23
N LEU A 5 26.72 -27.62 -32.86
CA LEU A 5 25.26 -27.54 -32.73
C LEU A 5 24.85 -26.68 -31.52
N GLU A 6 25.53 -26.81 -30.37
CA GLU A 6 25.34 -25.96 -29.18
C GLU A 6 25.62 -24.47 -29.48
N ASN A 7 26.70 -24.17 -30.21
CA ASN A 7 27.03 -22.81 -30.63
C ASN A 7 26.00 -22.23 -31.60
N ILE A 8 25.44 -23.03 -32.50
CA ILE A 8 24.37 -22.60 -33.41
C ILE A 8 23.09 -22.29 -32.64
N THR A 9 22.65 -23.15 -31.71
CA THR A 9 21.47 -22.88 -30.86
C THR A 9 21.63 -21.65 -29.97
N ASN A 10 22.82 -21.41 -29.43
CA ASN A 10 23.09 -20.23 -28.59
C ASN A 10 23.03 -18.91 -29.38
N CYS A 11 23.35 -18.90 -30.68
CA CYS A 11 23.21 -17.72 -31.53
C CYS A 11 21.74 -17.33 -31.79
N PHE A 12 20.82 -18.31 -31.78
CA PHE A 12 19.39 -18.09 -32.05
C PHE A 12 18.54 -18.00 -30.78
N LEU A 13 19.06 -18.44 -29.63
CA LEU A 13 18.37 -18.38 -28.35
C LEU A 13 17.78 -16.99 -28.02
N PRO A 14 18.48 -15.86 -28.22
CA PRO A 14 17.90 -14.53 -28.04
C PRO A 14 16.63 -14.32 -28.88
N GLN A 15 16.68 -14.68 -30.16
CA GLN A 15 15.57 -14.50 -31.11
C GLN A 15 14.39 -15.42 -30.79
N LEU A 16 14.66 -16.65 -30.34
CA LEU A 16 13.63 -17.59 -29.92
C LEU A 16 12.91 -17.09 -28.66
N VAL A 17 13.65 -16.58 -27.69
CA VAL A 17 13.07 -16.01 -26.47
C VAL A 17 12.23 -14.77 -26.80
N GLU A 18 12.72 -13.86 -27.64
CA GLU A 18 11.91 -12.70 -28.08
C GLU A 18 10.64 -13.15 -28.81
N LYS A 19 10.71 -14.15 -29.71
CA LYS A 19 9.52 -14.69 -30.39
C LYS A 19 8.47 -15.26 -29.43
N VAL A 20 8.91 -15.92 -28.36
CA VAL A 20 7.98 -16.40 -27.31
C VAL A 20 7.30 -15.20 -26.66
N PHE A 21 8.06 -14.18 -26.24
CA PHE A 21 7.46 -12.97 -25.66
C PHE A 21 6.53 -12.23 -26.63
N GLU A 22 6.88 -12.10 -27.91
CA GLU A 22 6.04 -11.50 -28.96
C GLU A 22 4.73 -12.27 -29.12
N HIS A 23 4.78 -13.61 -29.19
CA HIS A 23 3.59 -14.45 -29.33
C HIS A 23 2.59 -14.24 -28.19
N TYR A 24 3.05 -14.28 -26.94
CA TYR A 24 2.17 -14.08 -25.79
C TYR A 24 1.78 -12.61 -25.60
N HIS A 25 2.59 -11.66 -26.06
CA HIS A 25 2.23 -10.25 -26.08
C HIS A 25 1.07 -9.99 -27.05
N ASP A 26 1.10 -10.58 -28.25
CA ASP A 26 0.01 -10.50 -29.23
C ASP A 26 -1.30 -11.09 -28.66
N ILE A 27 -1.21 -12.21 -27.95
CA ILE A 27 -2.38 -12.79 -27.25
C ILE A 27 -2.89 -11.81 -26.18
N SER A 28 -2.00 -11.25 -25.36
CA SER A 28 -2.35 -10.31 -24.28
C SER A 28 -3.01 -9.01 -24.78
N ASN A 29 -2.67 -8.58 -26.00
CA ASN A 29 -3.26 -7.40 -26.64
C ASN A 29 -4.69 -7.67 -27.14
N ILE A 30 -5.04 -8.93 -27.39
CA ILE A 30 -6.37 -9.35 -27.90
C ILE A 30 -7.29 -9.74 -26.74
N CYS A 31 -6.78 -10.43 -25.72
CA CYS A 31 -7.53 -10.88 -24.54
C CYS A 31 -6.60 -11.08 -23.34
N SER A 32 -7.14 -11.12 -22.12
CA SER A 32 -6.34 -11.43 -20.94
C SER A 32 -5.80 -12.86 -21.00
N LEU A 33 -4.51 -13.05 -20.67
CA LEU A 33 -3.87 -14.36 -20.68
C LEU A 33 -4.54 -15.31 -19.67
N THR A 34 -5.06 -16.43 -20.17
CA THR A 34 -5.71 -17.46 -19.34
C THR A 34 -4.68 -18.22 -18.50
N LYS A 35 -5.15 -19.03 -17.56
CA LYS A 35 -4.27 -19.89 -16.75
C LYS A 35 -3.49 -20.87 -17.62
N GLU A 36 -4.12 -21.44 -18.65
CA GLU A 36 -3.49 -22.37 -19.60
C GLU A 36 -2.41 -21.67 -20.43
N ASP A 37 -2.67 -20.44 -20.89
CA ASP A 37 -1.68 -19.64 -21.63
C ASP A 37 -0.44 -19.33 -20.78
N ARG A 38 -0.64 -19.01 -19.50
CA ARG A 38 0.46 -18.73 -18.56
C ARG A 38 1.29 -20.00 -18.29
N GLU A 39 0.63 -21.14 -18.12
CA GLU A 39 1.31 -22.44 -17.95
C GLU A 39 2.15 -22.78 -19.18
N GLN A 40 1.60 -22.58 -20.39
CA GLN A 40 2.34 -22.84 -21.63
C GLN A 40 3.51 -21.86 -21.83
N LEU A 41 3.34 -20.57 -21.53
CA LEU A 41 4.42 -19.59 -21.52
C LEU A 41 5.59 -20.04 -20.64
N PHE A 42 5.30 -20.49 -19.41
CA PHE A 42 6.34 -20.94 -18.48
C PHE A 42 7.00 -22.25 -18.95
N CYS A 43 6.25 -23.14 -19.58
CA CYS A 43 6.80 -24.34 -20.21
C CYS A 43 7.76 -23.99 -21.37
N ASP A 44 7.35 -23.09 -22.27
CA ASP A 44 8.15 -22.67 -23.42
C ASP A 44 9.44 -21.98 -22.96
N LEU A 45 9.34 -21.05 -22.00
CA LEU A 45 10.51 -20.39 -21.42
C LEU A 45 11.41 -21.38 -20.67
N SER A 46 10.86 -22.36 -19.95
CA SER A 46 11.65 -23.37 -19.24
C SER A 46 12.41 -24.28 -20.21
N GLY A 47 11.84 -24.56 -21.39
CA GLY A 47 12.50 -25.31 -22.46
C GLY A 47 13.67 -24.57 -23.10
N LEU A 48 13.61 -23.24 -23.18
CA LEU A 48 14.66 -22.40 -23.78
C LEU A 48 15.73 -21.95 -22.78
N LEU A 49 15.31 -21.53 -21.59
CA LEU A 49 16.16 -20.84 -20.60
C LEU A 49 16.52 -21.72 -19.39
N GLY A 50 15.94 -22.91 -19.31
CA GLY A 50 16.06 -23.80 -18.17
C GLY A 50 15.06 -23.47 -17.06
N LYS A 51 14.44 -24.53 -16.51
CA LYS A 51 13.42 -24.45 -15.47
C LYS A 51 13.86 -23.64 -14.24
N GLU A 52 15.11 -23.81 -13.81
CA GLU A 52 15.64 -23.14 -12.62
C GLU A 52 15.68 -21.61 -12.76
N LEU A 53 16.04 -21.08 -13.94
CA LEU A 53 16.07 -19.65 -14.20
C LEU A 53 14.66 -19.05 -14.16
N VAL A 54 13.70 -19.73 -14.79
CA VAL A 54 12.29 -19.32 -14.82
C VAL A 54 11.68 -19.30 -13.41
N GLU A 55 11.86 -20.37 -12.63
CA GLU A 55 11.34 -20.44 -11.25
C GLU A 55 11.93 -19.35 -10.34
N ARG A 56 13.20 -18.97 -10.53
CA ARG A 56 13.82 -17.88 -9.77
C ARG A 56 13.24 -16.53 -10.19
N SER A 57 13.00 -16.31 -11.48
CA SER A 57 12.34 -15.09 -11.98
C SER A 57 10.91 -14.95 -11.49
N LEU A 58 10.15 -16.04 -11.45
CA LEU A 58 8.79 -16.05 -10.90
C LEU A 58 8.77 -15.72 -9.41
N ARG A 59 9.71 -16.27 -8.62
CA ARG A 59 9.87 -15.90 -7.20
C ARG A 59 10.12 -14.41 -6.99
N LEU A 60 10.88 -13.76 -7.90
CA LEU A 60 11.05 -12.31 -7.84
C LEU A 60 9.74 -11.56 -8.07
N LEU A 61 8.87 -12.03 -8.98
CA LEU A 61 7.55 -11.42 -9.18
C LEU A 61 6.67 -11.52 -7.94
N ASP A 62 6.81 -12.59 -7.16
CA ASP A 62 6.01 -12.82 -5.96
C ASP A 62 6.53 -12.03 -4.75
N GLU A 63 7.85 -11.92 -4.61
CA GLU A 63 8.50 -11.39 -3.42
C GLU A 63 9.00 -9.93 -3.52
N TYR A 64 9.18 -9.40 -4.73
CA TYR A 64 9.75 -8.06 -4.97
C TYR A 64 8.70 -7.11 -5.55
N SER A 65 8.80 -5.84 -5.14
CA SER A 65 8.04 -4.73 -5.73
C SER A 65 8.82 -4.13 -6.91
N PHE A 66 8.10 -3.77 -7.99
CA PHE A 66 8.67 -3.20 -9.21
C PHE A 66 8.29 -1.73 -9.32
N THR A 67 9.29 -0.85 -9.34
CA THR A 67 9.10 0.60 -9.44
C THR A 67 9.68 1.12 -10.75
N TYR A 68 8.87 1.81 -11.54
CA TYR A 68 9.25 2.31 -12.87
C TYR A 68 9.57 3.81 -12.82
N TYR A 69 10.79 4.16 -13.25
CA TYR A 69 11.25 5.53 -13.41
C TYR A 69 11.35 5.87 -14.90
N TYR A 70 10.74 6.97 -15.33
CA TYR A 70 10.77 7.42 -16.73
C TYR A 70 11.51 8.75 -16.88
N SER A 71 12.26 8.91 -17.98
CA SER A 71 12.86 10.20 -18.35
C SER A 71 11.87 11.09 -19.11
N LYS A 72 11.74 12.38 -18.75
CA LYS A 72 10.87 13.34 -19.46
C LYS A 72 11.18 13.49 -20.95
N ASN A 73 12.47 13.48 -21.31
CA ASN A 73 12.92 13.73 -22.70
C ASN A 73 12.70 12.53 -23.63
N ASN A 74 12.57 11.32 -23.06
CA ASN A 74 12.36 10.11 -23.82
C ASN A 74 11.65 9.07 -22.97
N ARG A 75 10.32 8.96 -23.12
CA ARG A 75 9.53 7.89 -22.49
C ARG A 75 9.97 6.47 -22.88
N LYS A 76 10.83 6.31 -23.91
CA LYS A 76 11.47 5.03 -24.25
C LYS A 76 12.63 4.68 -23.32
N GLN A 77 13.15 5.63 -22.55
CA GLN A 77 14.16 5.41 -21.52
C GLN A 77 13.48 5.27 -20.17
N CYS A 78 13.39 4.03 -19.72
CA CYS A 78 12.85 3.65 -18.43
C CYS A 78 13.95 2.95 -17.62
N LEU A 79 13.95 3.16 -16.31
CA LEU A 79 14.74 2.40 -15.35
C LEU A 79 13.76 1.73 -14.41
N VAL A 80 13.90 0.43 -14.18
CA VAL A 80 13.05 -0.33 -13.28
C VAL A 80 13.87 -0.81 -12.10
N GLU A 81 13.38 -0.54 -10.90
CA GLU A 81 13.97 -1.02 -9.66
C GLU A 81 13.10 -2.14 -9.07
N LEU A 82 13.69 -3.32 -8.90
CA LEU A 82 13.11 -4.44 -8.18
C LEU A 82 13.62 -4.36 -6.75
N HIS A 83 12.75 -4.18 -5.76
CA HIS A 83 13.20 -4.05 -4.36
C HIS A 83 12.41 -4.94 -3.39
N LYS A 84 13.12 -5.38 -2.35
CA LYS A 84 12.60 -6.13 -1.19
C LYS A 84 13.39 -5.72 0.05
N GLY A 85 12.78 -4.96 0.95
CA GLY A 85 13.46 -4.39 2.11
C GLY A 85 14.63 -3.49 1.68
N THR A 86 15.85 -3.83 2.10
CA THR A 86 17.08 -3.09 1.75
C THR A 86 17.76 -3.60 0.48
N THR A 87 17.30 -4.71 -0.09
CA THR A 87 17.86 -5.27 -1.32
C THR A 87 17.14 -4.71 -2.54
N TYR A 88 17.89 -4.21 -3.53
CA TYR A 88 17.33 -3.68 -4.77
C TYR A 88 18.20 -4.02 -5.98
N PHE A 89 17.57 -4.13 -7.15
CA PHE A 89 18.22 -4.36 -8.43
C PHE A 89 17.66 -3.40 -9.48
N ARG A 90 18.54 -2.77 -10.26
CA ARG A 90 18.17 -1.84 -11.33
C ARG A 90 18.34 -2.49 -12.69
N VAL A 91 17.29 -2.46 -13.49
CA VAL A 91 17.24 -3.04 -14.84
C VAL A 91 16.62 -2.03 -15.80
N ILE A 92 17.15 -1.94 -17.02
CA ILE A 92 16.63 -1.06 -18.07
C ILE A 92 15.76 -1.89 -19.02
N PRO A 93 14.46 -1.60 -19.17
CA PRO A 93 13.59 -2.30 -20.12
C PRO A 93 14.14 -2.26 -21.55
N GLY A 94 14.00 -3.35 -22.28
CA GLY A 94 14.52 -3.50 -23.64
C GLY A 94 16.05 -3.67 -23.72
N ASN A 95 16.77 -3.59 -22.60
CA ASN A 95 18.18 -3.90 -22.53
C ASN A 95 18.39 -5.19 -21.72
N ASN A 96 18.95 -6.22 -22.35
CA ASN A 96 19.31 -7.45 -21.66
C ASN A 96 20.63 -7.27 -20.89
N TYR A 97 20.64 -6.36 -19.91
CA TYR A 97 21.78 -6.08 -19.04
C TYR A 97 21.33 -5.87 -17.61
N CYS A 98 22.05 -6.49 -16.67
CA CYS A 98 21.88 -6.28 -15.24
C CYS A 98 23.25 -6.26 -14.56
N LYS A 99 23.39 -5.45 -13.50
CA LYS A 99 24.63 -5.39 -12.72
C LYS A 99 24.80 -6.55 -11.73
N CYS A 100 23.85 -7.47 -11.61
CA CYS A 100 23.94 -8.55 -10.62
C CYS A 100 25.09 -9.52 -10.91
N ASP A 101 25.62 -10.15 -9.85
CA ASP A 101 26.75 -11.09 -9.93
C ASP A 101 26.49 -12.25 -10.91
N PHE A 102 25.25 -12.74 -10.98
CA PHE A 102 24.85 -13.77 -11.94
C PHE A 102 25.01 -13.30 -13.39
N PHE A 103 24.58 -12.08 -13.70
CA PHE A 103 24.70 -11.56 -15.06
C PHE A 103 26.19 -11.40 -15.44
N GLN A 104 27.00 -10.89 -14.52
CA GLN A 104 28.44 -10.73 -14.77
C GLN A 104 29.17 -12.08 -14.95
N SER A 105 28.88 -13.07 -14.12
CA SER A 105 29.57 -14.36 -14.12
C SER A 105 29.02 -15.38 -15.12
N CYS A 106 27.70 -15.49 -15.27
CA CYS A 106 27.05 -16.52 -16.08
C CYS A 106 26.60 -16.03 -17.46
N VAL A 107 26.39 -14.72 -17.65
CA VAL A 107 26.01 -14.14 -18.95
C VAL A 107 27.22 -13.53 -19.65
N LEU A 108 27.98 -12.67 -18.96
CA LEU A 108 29.18 -12.02 -19.52
C LEU A 108 30.46 -12.85 -19.38
N GLN A 109 30.45 -13.94 -18.58
CA GLN A 109 31.61 -14.79 -18.32
C GLN A 109 32.82 -14.02 -17.76
N LEU A 110 32.56 -12.94 -17.01
CA LEU A 110 33.60 -12.16 -16.38
C LEU A 110 34.17 -12.91 -15.16
N PRO A 111 35.49 -12.80 -14.91
CA PRO A 111 36.09 -13.30 -13.69
C PRO A 111 35.43 -12.66 -12.46
N SER A 112 35.06 -13.48 -11.48
CA SER A 112 34.54 -13.01 -10.19
C SER A 112 35.55 -12.04 -9.55
N GLY A 113 35.17 -10.76 -9.39
CA GLY A 113 35.99 -9.76 -8.69
C GLY A 113 36.23 -8.43 -9.43
N ILE A 114 35.73 -8.24 -10.65
CA ILE A 114 35.76 -6.91 -11.33
C ILE A 114 34.54 -6.10 -10.85
N LEU A 115 34.53 -5.69 -9.59
CA LEU A 115 33.42 -4.94 -9.00
C LEU A 115 33.61 -3.44 -9.15
N TYR A 116 32.60 -2.76 -9.71
CA TYR A 116 32.36 -1.34 -9.50
C TYR A 116 31.78 -1.13 -8.09
N HIS A 117 32.19 -0.05 -7.40
CA HIS A 117 31.98 0.24 -5.97
C HIS A 117 30.52 0.47 -5.50
N ASP A 118 29.49 0.11 -6.27
CA ASP A 118 28.10 0.54 -6.00
C ASP A 118 27.15 -0.59 -5.54
N LEU A 119 27.67 -1.73 -5.06
CA LEU A 119 26.85 -2.82 -4.51
C LEU A 119 27.18 -3.07 -3.02
N PRO A 120 26.19 -3.35 -2.16
CA PRO A 120 26.44 -3.72 -0.77
C PRO A 120 27.33 -4.97 -0.72
N SER A 121 28.52 -4.82 -0.14
CA SER A 121 29.48 -5.90 0.09
C SER A 121 28.94 -6.87 1.14
N GLY A 122 28.41 -8.02 0.71
CA GLY A 122 27.88 -9.01 1.65
C GLY A 122 27.37 -10.33 1.09
N ILE A 123 27.75 -10.74 -0.13
CA ILE A 123 27.34 -12.05 -0.67
C ILE A 123 28.58 -12.91 -0.89
N THR A 124 28.68 -14.00 -0.12
CA THR A 124 29.67 -15.06 -0.28
C THR A 124 29.57 -15.66 -1.69
N THR A 125 30.71 -15.74 -2.36
CA THR A 125 30.90 -16.00 -3.80
C THR A 125 30.63 -17.44 -4.26
N THR A 126 29.85 -18.21 -3.50
CA THR A 126 29.27 -19.47 -4.00
C THR A 126 27.84 -19.56 -3.50
N PRO A 127 26.86 -19.17 -4.34
CA PRO A 127 25.47 -19.35 -3.94
C PRO A 127 25.20 -20.87 -3.80
N VAL A 128 24.54 -21.27 -2.73
CA VAL A 128 24.27 -22.67 -2.38
C VAL A 128 23.19 -23.23 -3.31
N GLY A 129 23.41 -24.43 -3.89
CA GLY A 129 22.40 -25.16 -4.67
C GLY A 129 22.53 -25.14 -6.20
N TRP A 130 23.73 -24.98 -6.76
CA TRP A 130 23.90 -24.72 -8.20
C TRP A 130 24.37 -25.95 -8.95
N SER A 131 23.69 -26.28 -10.05
CA SER A 131 24.11 -27.32 -10.98
C SER A 131 25.16 -26.79 -11.98
N GLU A 132 26.09 -27.64 -12.40
CA GLU A 132 27.10 -27.34 -13.43
C GLU A 132 26.50 -26.87 -14.77
N ALA A 133 25.20 -27.11 -14.99
CA ALA A 133 24.46 -26.73 -16.20
C ALA A 133 24.19 -25.22 -16.33
N SER A 134 24.33 -24.44 -15.26
CA SER A 134 24.02 -23.00 -15.24
C SER A 134 25.23 -22.09 -15.50
N LYS A 135 26.34 -22.64 -16.02
CA LYS A 135 27.59 -21.90 -16.30
C LYS A 135 27.46 -20.88 -17.44
N PHE A 136 26.49 -21.05 -18.33
CA PHE A 136 26.24 -20.17 -19.45
C PHE A 136 24.74 -19.86 -19.51
N SER A 137 24.40 -18.58 -19.42
CA SER A 137 23.03 -18.12 -19.54
C SER A 137 22.94 -16.95 -20.52
N TYR A 138 21.81 -16.85 -21.22
CA TYR A 138 21.51 -15.70 -22.07
C TYR A 138 21.07 -14.47 -21.26
N THR A 139 20.40 -14.66 -20.13
CA THR A 139 19.83 -13.58 -19.32
C THR A 139 19.92 -13.93 -17.84
N CYS A 140 19.65 -12.96 -16.95
CA CYS A 140 19.61 -13.20 -15.51
C CYS A 140 18.17 -13.21 -14.97
N PRO A 141 17.97 -13.70 -13.74
CA PRO A 141 16.64 -13.75 -13.13
C PRO A 141 15.94 -12.38 -13.09
N HIS A 142 16.66 -11.28 -12.87
CA HIS A 142 16.08 -9.93 -12.77
C HIS A 142 15.59 -9.40 -14.12
N VAL A 143 16.36 -9.61 -15.19
CA VAL A 143 15.94 -9.18 -16.55
C VAL A 143 14.75 -10.01 -17.00
N LEU A 144 14.78 -11.33 -16.78
CA LEU A 144 13.66 -12.20 -17.13
C LEU A 144 12.42 -11.87 -16.29
N ALA A 145 12.59 -11.60 -14.98
CA ALA A 145 11.49 -11.19 -14.11
C ALA A 145 10.88 -9.87 -14.57
N LEU A 146 11.67 -8.89 -14.99
CA LEU A 146 11.15 -7.65 -15.57
C LEU A 146 10.33 -7.91 -16.85
N LYS A 147 10.82 -8.73 -17.78
CA LYS A 147 10.07 -9.07 -18.99
C LYS A 147 8.74 -9.77 -18.68
N LEU A 148 8.75 -10.70 -17.73
CA LEU A 148 7.54 -11.38 -17.26
C LEU A 148 6.59 -10.41 -16.55
N HIS A 149 7.11 -9.49 -15.73
CA HIS A 149 6.31 -8.45 -15.07
C HIS A 149 5.58 -7.59 -16.10
N GLN A 150 6.29 -7.14 -17.15
CA GLN A 150 5.71 -6.37 -18.24
C GLN A 150 4.63 -7.17 -18.98
N LEU A 151 4.90 -8.43 -19.33
CA LEU A 151 3.93 -9.26 -20.05
C LEU A 151 2.68 -9.62 -19.23
N LEU A 152 2.86 -9.95 -17.94
CA LEU A 152 1.79 -10.52 -17.11
C LEU A 152 0.97 -9.46 -16.35
N LEU A 153 1.56 -8.29 -16.08
CA LEU A 153 0.97 -7.27 -15.21
C LEU A 153 0.90 -5.87 -15.86
N ASN A 154 1.41 -5.70 -17.10
CA ASN A 154 1.32 -4.43 -17.82
C ASN A 154 1.07 -4.65 -19.33
N PRO A 155 -0.17 -4.98 -19.75
CA PRO A 155 -0.47 -5.25 -21.17
C PRO A 155 -0.27 -4.02 -22.07
N ALA A 156 -0.11 -2.81 -21.52
CA ALA A 156 0.30 -1.63 -22.29
C ALA A 156 1.82 -1.50 -22.28
N GLY A 157 2.47 -1.82 -23.41
CA GLY A 157 3.89 -1.53 -23.62
C GLY A 157 4.24 -0.05 -23.42
N PRO A 158 5.55 0.32 -23.45
CA PRO A 158 5.98 1.69 -23.22
C PRO A 158 5.26 2.64 -24.20
N PRO A 159 4.65 3.74 -23.73
CA PRO A 159 3.80 4.57 -24.57
C PRO A 159 4.63 5.20 -25.69
N SER A 160 4.40 4.73 -26.92
CA SER A 160 4.90 5.36 -28.12
C SER A 160 4.25 6.75 -28.27
N THR A 161 5.01 7.78 -27.90
CA THR A 161 4.96 9.16 -28.40
C THR A 161 3.61 9.78 -28.75
N LYS A 162 3.30 10.87 -28.01
CA LYS A 162 2.20 11.84 -28.17
C LYS A 162 0.88 11.26 -27.67
N THR A 163 0.31 11.73 -26.57
CA THR A 163 -0.24 13.10 -26.41
C THR A 163 -0.19 13.49 -24.93
N ARG A 164 -0.22 14.79 -24.60
CA ARG A 164 -0.85 15.24 -23.36
C ARG A 164 -2.19 14.49 -23.28
N MET A 165 -2.39 13.62 -22.28
CA MET A 165 -3.68 12.99 -22.09
C MET A 165 -4.63 14.07 -21.56
N ASP A 166 -5.17 14.84 -22.49
CA ASP A 166 -6.38 15.62 -22.32
C ASP A 166 -7.55 14.61 -22.34
N SER A 167 -8.18 14.44 -21.18
CA SER A 167 -9.61 14.21 -20.94
C SER A 167 -10.43 13.15 -21.72
N GLN A 168 -9.88 12.28 -22.58
CA GLN A 168 -10.71 11.39 -23.41
C GLN A 168 -10.06 10.02 -23.74
N SER A 169 -10.00 9.11 -22.76
CA SER A 169 -10.28 7.66 -22.93
C SER A 169 -10.28 6.95 -21.56
N TYR A 170 -11.15 7.37 -20.65
CA TYR A 170 -11.33 6.70 -19.35
C TYR A 170 -12.31 5.52 -19.43
N SER A 171 -12.72 5.10 -20.64
CA SER A 171 -13.67 3.99 -20.83
C SER A 171 -13.20 2.68 -20.21
N ASP A 172 -11.89 2.50 -20.12
CA ASP A 172 -11.30 1.21 -19.79
C ASP A 172 -11.01 1.04 -18.29
N TYR A 173 -11.18 2.11 -17.49
CA TYR A 173 -10.93 2.07 -16.04
C TYR A 173 -12.22 2.21 -15.26
N LYS A 174 -12.48 1.24 -14.36
CA LYS A 174 -13.60 1.29 -13.43
C LYS A 174 -13.41 2.30 -12.31
N PHE A 175 -12.18 2.71 -11.99
CA PHE A 175 -11.94 3.83 -11.08
C PHE A 175 -10.75 4.68 -11.52
N VAL A 176 -10.91 6.00 -11.45
CA VAL A 176 -9.86 7.01 -11.60
C VAL A 176 -10.06 8.07 -10.52
N GLY A 177 -9.04 8.27 -9.68
CA GLY A 177 -9.03 9.28 -8.63
C GLY A 177 -7.75 10.11 -8.67
N ARG A 178 -7.82 11.44 -8.68
CA ARG A 178 -6.65 12.33 -8.59
C ARG A 178 -6.72 13.17 -7.32
N VAL A 179 -5.62 13.22 -6.59
CA VAL A 179 -5.41 14.08 -5.43
C VAL A 179 -4.22 14.97 -5.73
N ASP A 180 -4.38 16.28 -5.66
CA ASP A 180 -3.31 17.21 -6.01
C ASP A 180 -2.25 17.32 -4.90
N HIS A 181 -2.64 17.19 -3.62
CA HIS A 181 -1.73 17.28 -2.49
C HIS A 181 -1.71 15.99 -1.66
N VAL A 182 -0.75 15.10 -1.93
CA VAL A 182 -0.70 13.77 -1.29
C VAL A 182 -0.45 13.82 0.22
N LYS A 183 0.08 14.91 0.77
CA LYS A 183 0.51 14.98 2.19
C LYS A 183 -0.58 14.59 3.19
N THR A 184 -1.79 15.11 3.01
CA THR A 184 -2.94 14.81 3.89
C THR A 184 -3.34 13.35 3.76
N PHE A 185 -3.41 12.84 2.52
CA PHE A 185 -3.74 11.45 2.24
C PHE A 185 -2.69 10.47 2.80
N ASN A 186 -1.40 10.75 2.60
CA ASN A 186 -0.29 9.98 3.16
C ASN A 186 -0.34 9.96 4.71
N THR A 187 -0.61 11.11 5.33
CA THR A 187 -0.78 11.20 6.79
C THR A 187 -1.94 10.34 7.28
N ALA A 188 -3.09 10.38 6.58
CA ALA A 188 -4.25 9.59 6.91
C ALA A 188 -4.00 8.07 6.72
N ILE A 189 -3.37 7.66 5.62
CA ILE A 189 -2.97 6.26 5.37
C ILE A 189 -2.04 5.75 6.47
N LYS A 190 -0.98 6.51 6.81
CA LYS A 190 -0.05 6.16 7.89
C LYS A 190 -0.73 6.02 9.24
N SER A 191 -1.87 6.69 9.45
CA SER A 191 -2.62 6.66 10.70
C SER A 191 -3.44 5.39 10.91
N ILE A 192 -3.84 4.72 9.82
CA ILE A 192 -4.58 3.45 9.85
C ILE A 192 -3.69 2.24 9.50
N CYS A 193 -2.42 2.48 9.15
CA CYS A 193 -1.44 1.44 8.81
C CYS A 193 -0.89 0.74 10.07
N PHE A 194 -1.72 -0.11 10.68
CA PHE A 194 -1.37 -0.97 11.82
C PHE A 194 -1.64 -2.47 11.58
N ASN A 195 -2.15 -2.82 10.39
CA ASN A 195 -2.23 -4.19 9.90
C ASN A 195 -1.82 -4.22 8.42
N ASP A 196 -1.36 -5.38 7.95
CA ASP A 196 -0.73 -5.52 6.63
C ASP A 196 -1.74 -5.37 5.48
N TYR A 197 -3.00 -5.73 5.69
CA TYR A 197 -4.03 -5.78 4.66
C TYR A 197 -5.14 -4.78 4.95
N ALA A 198 -5.63 -4.14 3.89
CA ALA A 198 -6.77 -3.24 3.93
C ALA A 198 -7.77 -3.60 2.82
N VAL A 199 -9.04 -3.33 3.09
CA VAL A 199 -10.13 -3.44 2.11
C VAL A 199 -10.46 -2.05 1.59
N LEU A 200 -10.44 -1.87 0.26
CA LEU A 200 -10.83 -0.64 -0.41
C LEU A 200 -12.24 -0.80 -0.96
N HIS A 201 -13.10 0.17 -0.64
CA HIS A 201 -14.44 0.31 -1.19
C HIS A 201 -14.53 1.65 -1.90
N ILE A 202 -14.89 1.63 -3.18
CA ILE A 202 -15.00 2.83 -4.01
C ILE A 202 -16.40 2.86 -4.61
N SER A 203 -17.08 3.98 -4.41
CA SER A 203 -18.44 4.24 -4.88
C SER A 203 -18.58 5.71 -5.28
N ASP A 204 -19.73 6.09 -5.81
CA ASP A 204 -20.10 7.49 -6.04
C ASP A 204 -20.00 8.35 -4.77
N GLU A 205 -20.17 7.74 -3.58
CA GLU A 205 -19.99 8.40 -2.29
C GLU A 205 -18.51 8.64 -1.91
N GLY A 206 -17.53 8.13 -2.66
CA GLY A 206 -16.11 8.31 -2.41
C GLY A 206 -15.32 7.02 -2.17
N LEU A 207 -14.10 7.18 -1.65
CA LEU A 207 -13.16 6.10 -1.34
C LEU A 207 -13.16 5.81 0.16
N ARG A 208 -13.33 4.55 0.54
CA ARG A 208 -13.14 4.03 1.90
C ARG A 208 -12.01 3.00 1.93
N ILE A 209 -11.18 3.07 2.97
CA ILE A 209 -10.09 2.12 3.21
C ILE A 209 -10.23 1.61 4.64
N THR A 210 -10.50 0.32 4.79
CA THR A 210 -10.82 -0.30 6.08
C THR A 210 -9.73 -1.28 6.49
N VAL A 211 -9.33 -1.22 7.76
CA VAL A 211 -8.29 -2.06 8.37
C VAL A 211 -8.82 -2.61 9.68
N GLU A 212 -8.72 -3.92 9.88
CA GLU A 212 -9.15 -4.58 11.12
C GLU A 212 -7.98 -5.30 11.79
N GLN A 213 -7.97 -5.34 13.13
CA GLN A 213 -7.02 -6.15 13.88
C GLN A 213 -7.71 -6.89 15.03
N GLY A 214 -7.58 -8.22 15.02
CA GLY A 214 -8.02 -9.11 16.09
C GLY A 214 -9.52 -9.03 16.42
N ARG A 215 -10.37 -8.60 15.47
CA ARG A 215 -11.81 -8.33 15.65
C ARG A 215 -12.12 -7.44 16.86
N SER A 216 -11.20 -6.56 17.18
CA SER A 216 -11.20 -5.81 18.45
C SER A 216 -10.98 -4.32 18.24
N ILE A 217 -10.37 -3.98 17.10
CA ILE A 217 -10.25 -2.64 16.59
C ILE A 217 -10.42 -2.67 15.06
N GLN A 218 -11.17 -1.70 14.55
CA GLN A 218 -11.31 -1.41 13.12
C GLN A 218 -11.00 0.07 12.90
N ALA A 219 -10.33 0.41 11.81
CA ALA A 219 -10.16 1.77 11.35
C ALA A 219 -10.60 1.92 9.91
N THR A 220 -11.32 3.00 9.61
CA THR A 220 -11.83 3.32 8.29
C THR A 220 -11.42 4.74 7.94
N LEU A 221 -10.61 4.88 6.89
CA LEU A 221 -10.35 6.16 6.25
C LEU A 221 -11.42 6.37 5.18
N PHE A 222 -11.99 7.58 5.14
CA PHE A 222 -12.96 7.98 4.13
C PHE A 222 -12.53 9.31 3.47
N MET A 223 -12.51 9.29 2.14
CA MET A 223 -12.32 10.47 1.31
C MET A 223 -13.57 10.68 0.46
N PRO A 224 -14.32 11.78 0.67
CA PRO A 224 -15.45 12.11 -0.20
C PRO A 224 -14.95 12.48 -1.62
N PRO A 225 -15.81 12.44 -2.65
CA PRO A 225 -15.43 12.78 -4.02
C PRO A 225 -14.85 14.19 -4.15
N GLY A 226 -15.30 15.13 -3.31
CA GLY A 226 -14.77 16.49 -3.27
C GLY A 226 -13.33 16.62 -2.74
N ALA A 227 -12.75 15.56 -2.16
CA ALA A 227 -11.33 15.50 -1.81
C ALA A 227 -10.44 15.10 -3.00
N PHE A 228 -11.02 14.94 -4.19
CA PHE A 228 -10.33 14.60 -5.41
C PHE A 228 -10.53 15.71 -6.46
N THR A 229 -9.47 16.02 -7.20
CA THR A 229 -9.56 16.92 -8.36
C THR A 229 -10.11 16.23 -9.60
N GLU A 230 -10.03 14.91 -9.64
CA GLU A 230 -10.64 14.04 -10.63
C GLU A 230 -11.20 12.81 -9.89
N PHE A 231 -12.49 12.51 -10.04
CA PHE A 231 -13.10 11.32 -9.45
C PHE A 231 -14.09 10.71 -10.43
N HIS A 232 -13.78 9.50 -10.88
CA HIS A 232 -14.65 8.69 -11.71
C HIS A 232 -14.66 7.28 -11.15
N VAL A 233 -15.84 6.71 -10.99
CA VAL A 233 -16.02 5.31 -10.65
C VAL A 233 -17.21 4.76 -11.43
N GLN A 234 -17.05 3.54 -11.94
CA GLN A 234 -18.10 2.75 -12.55
C GLN A 234 -18.56 1.73 -11.52
N ASP A 235 -19.85 1.72 -11.21
CA ASP A 235 -20.45 0.83 -10.21
C ASP A 235 -19.71 0.89 -8.85
N PHE A 236 -19.93 -0.11 -8.01
CA PHE A 236 -19.20 -0.29 -6.75
C PHE A 236 -17.98 -1.18 -6.98
N GLN A 237 -16.80 -0.71 -6.56
CA GLN A 237 -15.56 -1.48 -6.62
C GLN A 237 -15.11 -1.86 -5.21
N SER A 238 -14.78 -3.14 -5.01
CA SER A 238 -14.24 -3.66 -3.75
C SER A 238 -13.08 -4.61 -4.01
N PHE A 239 -11.95 -4.37 -3.34
CA PHE A 239 -10.78 -5.23 -3.40
C PHE A 239 -9.86 -4.99 -2.20
N GLY A 240 -9.10 -6.01 -1.84
CA GLY A 240 -8.06 -5.94 -0.84
C GLY A 240 -6.71 -5.54 -1.44
N LEU A 241 -5.84 -4.96 -0.63
CA LEU A 241 -4.42 -4.78 -0.96
C LEU A 241 -3.56 -4.78 0.30
N LYS A 242 -2.23 -4.86 0.11
CA LYS A 242 -1.28 -4.65 1.19
C LYS A 242 -1.14 -3.16 1.50
N LEU A 243 -1.59 -2.74 2.67
CA LEU A 243 -1.60 -1.33 3.06
C LEU A 243 -0.19 -0.76 3.22
N ASN A 244 0.78 -1.60 3.61
CA ASN A 244 2.19 -1.20 3.66
C ASN A 244 2.70 -0.78 2.27
N ASP A 245 2.36 -1.52 1.21
CA ASP A 245 2.77 -1.20 -0.16
C ASP A 245 2.19 0.16 -0.60
N LEU A 246 0.91 0.41 -0.29
CA LEU A 246 0.27 1.72 -0.53
C LEU A 246 0.96 2.83 0.27
N SER A 247 1.25 2.61 1.54
CA SER A 247 1.94 3.57 2.40
C SER A 247 3.37 3.87 1.92
N GLU A 248 4.07 2.88 1.37
CA GLU A 248 5.42 3.05 0.80
C GLU A 248 5.35 3.84 -0.51
N CYS A 249 4.41 3.52 -1.41
CA CYS A 249 4.21 4.24 -2.66
C CYS A 249 3.93 5.73 -2.42
N LEU A 250 3.07 6.07 -1.46
CA LEU A 250 2.75 7.45 -1.08
C LEU A 250 3.93 8.20 -0.45
N ASN A 251 4.99 7.49 -0.06
CA ASN A 251 6.16 8.04 0.63
C ASN A 251 7.43 8.04 -0.25
N LEU A 252 7.32 7.71 -1.54
CA LEU A 252 8.47 7.62 -2.46
C LEU A 252 9.26 8.93 -2.57
N PHE A 253 8.57 10.07 -2.52
CA PHE A 253 9.19 11.41 -2.55
C PHE A 253 9.43 12.01 -1.15
N GLY A 254 9.32 11.19 -0.10
CA GLY A 254 9.58 11.60 1.27
C GLY A 254 8.68 12.75 1.75
N SER A 255 9.29 13.91 2.00
CA SER A 255 8.59 15.12 2.47
C SER A 255 8.13 16.06 1.34
N ALA A 256 8.54 15.80 0.09
CA ALA A 256 8.12 16.60 -1.04
C ALA A 256 6.63 16.39 -1.31
N ASP A 257 5.95 17.46 -1.70
CA ASP A 257 4.55 17.38 -2.09
C ASP A 257 4.44 16.94 -3.55
N CYS A 258 3.41 16.16 -3.85
CA CYS A 258 3.15 15.69 -5.19
C CYS A 258 1.66 15.45 -5.39
N SER A 259 1.24 15.48 -6.65
CA SER A 259 -0.08 14.97 -7.02
C SER A 259 -0.01 13.47 -7.28
N ILE A 260 -1.07 12.76 -6.98
CA ILE A 260 -1.21 11.33 -7.24
C ILE A 260 -2.47 11.08 -8.07
N ARG A 261 -2.35 10.22 -9.07
CA ARG A 261 -3.45 9.65 -9.80
C ARG A 261 -3.52 8.16 -9.53
N MET A 262 -4.68 7.70 -9.11
CA MET A 262 -5.01 6.30 -8.80
C MET A 262 -5.93 5.79 -9.90
N MET A 263 -5.65 4.60 -10.42
CA MET A 263 -6.38 4.01 -11.54
C MET A 263 -6.56 2.52 -11.30
N TYR A 264 -7.79 2.04 -11.46
CA TYR A 264 -8.13 0.64 -11.30
C TYR A 264 -9.02 0.18 -12.45
N LYS A 265 -8.60 -0.90 -13.10
CA LYS A 265 -9.17 -1.36 -14.36
C LYS A 265 -10.37 -2.27 -14.13
N ASP A 266 -10.16 -3.42 -13.50
CA ASP A 266 -11.19 -4.43 -13.22
C ASP A 266 -10.75 -5.39 -12.11
N GLN A 267 -11.65 -6.27 -11.66
CA GLN A 267 -11.39 -7.31 -10.68
C GLN A 267 -10.18 -8.17 -11.07
N GLY A 268 -9.26 -8.35 -10.13
CA GLY A 268 -8.00 -9.08 -10.32
C GLY A 268 -6.85 -8.27 -10.92
N GLU A 269 -7.10 -7.03 -11.37
CA GLU A 269 -6.06 -6.13 -11.86
C GLU A 269 -5.41 -5.33 -10.71
N CYS A 270 -4.20 -4.81 -10.92
CA CYS A 270 -3.52 -3.97 -9.94
C CYS A 270 -4.19 -2.60 -9.76
N LEU A 271 -4.04 -2.02 -8.58
CA LEU A 271 -4.24 -0.58 -8.38
C LEU A 271 -2.98 0.15 -8.87
N TYR A 272 -3.11 0.90 -9.96
CA TYR A 272 -2.04 1.71 -10.50
C TYR A 272 -2.02 3.08 -9.81
N LEU A 273 -0.83 3.51 -9.39
CA LEU A 273 -0.58 4.82 -8.82
C LEU A 273 0.44 5.54 -9.69
N ILE A 274 0.13 6.76 -10.11
CA ILE A 274 1.08 7.63 -10.82
C ILE A 274 1.27 8.89 -9.98
N LEU A 275 2.49 9.11 -9.50
CA LEU A 275 2.86 10.26 -8.68
C LEU A 275 3.62 11.28 -9.53
N TYR A 276 3.24 12.55 -9.40
CA TYR A 276 3.83 13.70 -10.09
C TYR A 276 4.36 14.72 -9.06
N PRO A 277 5.65 14.66 -8.71
CA PRO A 277 6.30 15.65 -7.85
C PRO A 277 6.19 17.08 -8.41
N TYR A 278 6.02 18.06 -7.50
CA TYR A 278 5.97 19.47 -7.87
C TYR A 278 7.34 20.15 -7.91
N ASP A 279 8.32 19.61 -7.19
CA ASP A 279 9.70 20.09 -7.18
C ASP A 279 10.50 19.67 -8.41
N ASP A 280 10.05 18.60 -9.08
CA ASP A 280 10.63 18.13 -10.34
C ASP A 280 9.54 17.69 -11.32
N GLU A 281 9.05 18.64 -12.13
CA GLU A 281 8.04 18.37 -13.17
C GLU A 281 8.50 17.38 -14.26
N ASP A 282 9.77 17.00 -14.27
CA ASP A 282 10.36 16.06 -15.23
C ASP A 282 10.25 14.60 -14.76
N VAL A 283 9.92 14.40 -13.48
CA VAL A 283 9.86 13.09 -12.86
C VAL A 283 8.40 12.68 -12.65
N SER A 284 8.09 11.42 -12.96
CA SER A 284 6.85 10.78 -12.53
C SER A 284 7.16 9.33 -12.17
N THR A 285 6.54 8.83 -11.12
CA THR A 285 6.71 7.44 -10.69
C THR A 285 5.41 6.68 -10.84
N GLU A 286 5.50 5.48 -11.42
CA GLU A 286 4.38 4.57 -11.59
C GLU A 286 4.56 3.34 -10.70
N CYS A 287 3.55 3.04 -9.89
CA CYS A 287 3.50 1.86 -9.03
C CYS A 287 2.29 1.01 -9.39
N ALA A 288 2.44 -0.30 -9.38
CA ALA A 288 1.35 -1.25 -9.53
C ALA A 288 1.22 -2.08 -8.24
N ILE A 289 0.15 -1.83 -7.47
CA ILE A 289 -0.12 -2.56 -6.23
C ILE A 289 -1.05 -3.72 -6.55
N LYS A 290 -0.60 -4.94 -6.23
CA LYS A 290 -1.41 -6.15 -6.42
C LYS A 290 -2.65 -6.09 -5.54
N THR A 291 -3.81 -6.36 -6.16
CA THR A 291 -5.07 -6.51 -5.45
C THR A 291 -5.31 -7.96 -5.07
N MET A 292 -6.23 -8.20 -4.15
CA MET A 292 -6.65 -9.53 -3.72
C MET A 292 -8.13 -9.54 -3.38
N ASP A 293 -8.74 -10.72 -3.45
CA ASP A 293 -10.08 -10.92 -2.88
C ASP A 293 -10.01 -10.78 -1.36
N CYS A 294 -11.00 -10.10 -0.78
CA CYS A 294 -11.07 -9.86 0.65
C CYS A 294 -12.49 -10.08 1.17
N GLU A 295 -12.59 -10.49 2.43
CA GLU A 295 -13.88 -10.55 3.14
C GLU A 295 -14.39 -9.14 3.44
N GLU A 296 -15.72 -8.98 3.45
CA GLU A 296 -16.33 -7.71 3.83
C GLU A 296 -16.03 -7.38 5.30
N PRO A 297 -15.56 -6.16 5.61
CA PRO A 297 -15.36 -5.71 6.97
C PRO A 297 -16.64 -5.72 7.80
N ILE A 298 -16.51 -5.82 9.11
CA ILE A 298 -17.64 -5.79 10.04
C ILE A 298 -18.28 -4.39 10.02
N ASP A 299 -19.57 -4.29 9.75
CA ASP A 299 -20.30 -3.02 9.85
C ASP A 299 -20.60 -2.67 11.32
N HIS A 300 -19.73 -1.87 11.93
CA HIS A 300 -19.92 -1.36 13.28
C HIS A 300 -20.86 -0.16 13.37
N ASP A 301 -21.14 0.56 12.27
CA ASP A 301 -22.04 1.72 12.26
C ASP A 301 -23.45 1.33 12.69
N MET A 302 -23.88 0.11 12.34
CA MET A 302 -25.17 -0.44 12.76
C MET A 302 -25.31 -0.55 14.29
N ASN A 303 -24.20 -0.69 15.01
CA ASN A 303 -24.20 -0.84 16.48
C ASN A 303 -24.21 0.53 17.22
N LEU A 304 -24.21 1.64 16.49
CA LEU A 304 -24.08 3.01 17.03
C LEU A 304 -25.20 3.96 16.60
N LYS A 305 -26.42 3.44 16.41
CA LYS A 305 -27.59 4.25 15.96
C LYS A 305 -28.69 4.41 17.02
N GLY A 306 -28.36 4.28 18.30
CA GLY A 306 -29.31 4.39 19.41
C GLY A 306 -29.50 5.81 19.98
N PRO A 307 -30.66 6.11 20.61
CA PRO A 307 -30.90 7.40 21.30
C PRO A 307 -29.98 7.62 22.52
N ASP A 308 -29.34 6.55 23.00
CA ASP A 308 -28.49 6.54 24.20
C ASP A 308 -27.00 6.73 23.88
N LEU A 309 -26.67 7.11 22.63
CA LEU A 309 -25.31 7.38 22.23
C LEU A 309 -24.79 8.67 22.90
N ASN A 310 -23.74 8.54 23.69
CA ASN A 310 -23.00 9.67 24.21
C ASN A 310 -22.06 10.19 23.12
N VAL A 311 -22.04 11.51 22.89
CA VAL A 311 -21.23 12.15 21.86
C VAL A 311 -20.53 13.37 22.42
N ILE A 312 -19.21 13.40 22.28
CA ILE A 312 -18.33 14.49 22.70
C ILE A 312 -17.53 14.96 21.50
N PHE A 313 -17.62 16.24 21.13
CA PHE A 313 -16.76 16.85 20.13
C PHE A 313 -15.69 17.70 20.80
N ALA A 314 -14.43 17.46 20.45
CA ALA A 314 -13.28 18.17 20.97
C ALA A 314 -12.32 18.62 19.86
N ARG A 315 -11.53 19.65 20.16
CA ARG A 315 -10.41 20.10 19.31
C ARG A 315 -9.27 19.09 19.40
N GLY A 316 -8.92 18.49 18.27
CA GLY A 316 -7.93 17.41 18.19
C GLY A 316 -6.58 17.74 18.82
N PRO A 317 -5.94 18.90 18.52
CA PRO A 317 -4.62 19.23 19.07
C PRO A 317 -4.57 19.31 20.60
N ASN A 318 -5.67 19.71 21.24
CA ASN A 318 -5.74 19.81 22.70
C ASN A 318 -6.02 18.44 23.33
N LEU A 319 -6.89 17.65 22.72
CA LEU A 319 -7.20 16.29 23.18
C LEU A 319 -5.98 15.37 23.03
N TYR A 320 -5.22 15.51 21.94
CA TYR A 320 -3.99 14.75 21.73
C TYR A 320 -2.94 15.00 22.83
N LYS A 321 -2.81 16.24 23.33
CA LYS A 321 -1.91 16.53 24.46
C LYS A 321 -2.26 15.70 25.69
N ILE A 322 -3.56 15.55 26.00
CA ILE A 322 -4.02 14.69 27.09
C ILE A 322 -3.59 13.24 26.82
N PHE A 323 -3.91 12.70 25.63
CA PHE A 323 -3.53 11.32 25.27
C PHE A 323 -2.02 11.09 25.32
N HIS A 324 -1.22 12.11 25.00
CA HIS A 324 0.24 12.04 25.04
C HIS A 324 0.82 12.05 26.47
N GLU A 325 0.14 12.73 27.41
CA GLU A 325 0.52 12.82 28.82
C GLU A 325 0.09 11.61 29.65
N LEU A 326 -0.89 10.82 29.17
CA LEU A 326 -1.33 9.59 29.82
C LEU A 326 -0.19 8.56 29.94
N ASP A 327 -0.27 7.71 30.95
CA ASP A 327 0.77 6.74 31.27
C ASP A 327 1.02 5.78 30.08
N LYS A 328 2.24 5.84 29.55
CA LYS A 328 2.66 5.01 28.42
C LYS A 328 2.94 3.55 28.79
N SER A 329 3.01 3.24 30.08
CA SER A 329 3.16 1.89 30.62
C SER A 329 1.84 1.23 31.01
N ALA A 330 0.72 1.96 30.93
CA ALA A 330 -0.59 1.45 31.27
C ALA A 330 -1.01 0.24 30.40
N GLU A 331 -1.67 -0.73 31.02
CA GLU A 331 -2.20 -1.93 30.36
C GLU A 331 -3.62 -1.68 29.83
N GLU A 332 -4.41 -0.88 30.56
CA GLU A 332 -5.81 -0.57 30.25
C GLU A 332 -6.09 0.92 30.31
N PHE A 333 -7.04 1.35 29.48
CA PHE A 333 -7.62 2.67 29.52
C PHE A 333 -9.10 2.55 29.86
N GLU A 334 -9.54 3.27 30.86
CA GLU A 334 -10.94 3.41 31.25
C GLU A 334 -11.45 4.78 30.81
N PHE A 335 -12.53 4.78 30.03
CA PHE A 335 -13.22 6.00 29.62
C PHE A 335 -14.55 6.08 30.36
N ILE A 336 -14.83 7.24 30.94
CA ILE A 336 -16.12 7.58 31.53
C ILE A 336 -16.72 8.74 30.74
N THR A 337 -17.90 8.54 30.17
CA THR A 337 -18.73 9.58 29.55
C THR A 337 -20.04 9.67 30.32
N SER A 338 -20.38 10.85 30.83
CA SER A 338 -21.47 11.04 31.80
C SER A 338 -22.16 12.40 31.65
N PRO A 339 -23.49 12.51 31.83
CA PRO A 339 -24.17 13.79 31.95
C PRO A 339 -23.75 14.56 33.21
N ASP A 340 -23.36 13.83 34.26
CA ASP A 340 -22.96 14.35 35.56
C ASP A 340 -21.44 14.32 35.75
N SER A 341 -20.92 15.10 36.71
CA SER A 341 -19.49 15.10 37.08
C SER A 341 -18.99 13.66 37.30
N PRO A 342 -17.86 13.24 36.69
CA PRO A 342 -16.80 14.07 36.09
C PRO A 342 -16.97 14.42 34.60
N TYR A 343 -18.15 14.19 34.01
CA TYR A 343 -18.49 14.43 32.59
C TYR A 343 -17.67 13.57 31.61
N PHE A 344 -16.39 13.88 31.44
CA PHE A 344 -15.47 13.09 30.64
C PHE A 344 -14.19 12.85 31.43
N LYS A 345 -13.90 11.58 31.70
CA LYS A 345 -12.70 11.17 32.44
C LYS A 345 -12.00 10.04 31.71
N ILE A 346 -10.69 10.17 31.59
CA ILE A 346 -9.82 9.12 31.07
C ILE A 346 -8.91 8.67 32.22
N THR A 347 -8.91 7.38 32.49
CA THR A 347 -8.13 6.78 33.56
C THR A 347 -7.25 5.68 32.97
N THR A 348 -5.95 5.73 33.21
CA THR A 348 -5.02 4.65 32.88
C THR A 348 -4.79 3.76 34.08
N VAL A 349 -4.85 2.44 33.87
CA VAL A 349 -4.56 1.42 34.87
C VAL A 349 -3.28 0.68 34.47
N GLY A 350 -2.26 0.81 35.29
CA GLY A 350 -0.93 0.23 35.08
C GLY A 350 -0.59 -0.92 36.02
N VAL A 351 0.67 -1.33 35.98
CA VAL A 351 1.21 -2.43 36.80
C VAL A 351 0.98 -2.15 38.29
N LEU A 352 0.63 -3.18 39.06
CA LEU A 352 0.23 -3.08 40.48
C LEU A 352 -1.02 -2.20 40.73
N GLN A 353 -1.92 -2.06 39.75
CA GLN A 353 -3.12 -1.22 39.87
C GLN A 353 -2.80 0.26 40.10
N ALA A 354 -1.65 0.74 39.59
CA ALA A 354 -1.35 2.16 39.59
C ALA A 354 -2.35 2.90 38.70
N VAL A 355 -2.99 3.95 39.24
CA VAL A 355 -4.03 4.71 38.54
C VAL A 355 -3.57 6.13 38.30
N PHE A 356 -3.66 6.58 37.06
CA PHE A 356 -3.53 7.98 36.68
C PHE A 356 -4.79 8.41 35.95
N SER A 357 -5.37 9.56 36.30
CA SER A 357 -6.64 9.99 35.71
C SER A 357 -6.64 11.46 35.35
N VAL A 358 -7.23 11.77 34.20
CA VAL A 358 -7.45 13.13 33.71
C VAL A 358 -8.94 13.36 33.53
N GLU A 359 -9.44 14.45 34.11
CA GLU A 359 -10.83 14.89 33.96
C GLU A 359 -10.89 16.10 33.03
N VAL A 360 -11.75 16.03 32.02
CA VAL A 360 -11.94 17.11 31.05
C VAL A 360 -13.25 17.79 31.37
N ALA A 361 -13.16 19.00 31.92
CA ALA A 361 -14.34 19.81 32.22
C ALA A 361 -15.16 20.10 30.94
N LYS A 362 -16.49 20.02 31.03
CA LYS A 362 -17.40 20.38 29.93
C LYS A 362 -17.24 21.81 29.42
N THR A 363 -16.74 22.70 30.27
CA THR A 363 -16.47 24.12 29.98
C THR A 363 -15.07 24.38 29.43
N SER A 364 -14.26 23.32 29.27
CA SER A 364 -12.91 23.44 28.71
C SER A 364 -12.95 24.03 27.30
N SER A 365 -11.97 24.88 26.97
CA SER A 365 -11.86 25.49 25.64
C SER A 365 -11.59 24.50 24.51
N MET A 366 -11.23 23.25 24.84
CA MET A 366 -11.14 22.17 23.86
C MET A 366 -12.50 21.57 23.50
N MET A 367 -13.51 21.71 24.35
CA MET A 367 -14.84 21.13 24.16
C MET A 367 -15.62 21.98 23.14
N MET A 368 -16.05 21.35 22.04
CA MET A 368 -16.87 21.99 21.01
C MET A 368 -18.35 21.70 21.20
N MET A 369 -18.67 20.47 21.60
CA MET A 369 -20.02 20.02 21.93
C MET A 369 -19.92 18.87 22.93
N PHE A 370 -20.84 18.85 23.89
CA PHE A 370 -20.94 17.79 24.88
C PHE A 370 -22.40 17.33 24.99
N ASN A 371 -22.68 16.10 24.57
CA ASN A 371 -24.01 15.50 24.59
C ASN A 371 -23.93 14.07 25.12
N CYS A 372 -23.93 13.94 26.44
CA CYS A 372 -24.02 12.66 27.13
C CYS A 372 -25.39 12.56 27.81
N ARG A 373 -26.08 11.43 27.64
CA ARG A 373 -27.43 11.18 28.18
C ARG A 373 -27.42 10.16 29.31
N GLN A 374 -26.40 9.31 29.35
CA GLN A 374 -26.21 8.28 30.35
C GLN A 374 -24.74 8.21 30.78
N THR A 375 -24.49 7.59 31.93
CA THR A 375 -23.12 7.32 32.38
C THR A 375 -22.65 5.99 31.81
N VAL A 376 -21.67 6.04 30.93
CA VAL A 376 -21.00 4.85 30.37
C VAL A 376 -19.58 4.81 30.92
N LYS A 377 -19.23 3.66 31.48
CA LYS A 377 -17.89 3.34 31.97
C LYS A 377 -17.41 2.09 31.25
N ALA A 378 -16.32 2.21 30.49
CA ALA A 378 -15.80 1.11 29.69
C ALA A 378 -14.27 1.10 29.70
N ARG A 379 -13.68 -0.11 29.71
CA ARG A 379 -12.24 -0.33 29.70
C ARG A 379 -11.81 -0.88 28.34
N TYR A 380 -10.63 -0.50 27.88
CA TYR A 380 -10.06 -0.91 26.59
C TYR A 380 -8.60 -1.31 26.77
N LYS A 381 -8.10 -2.23 25.94
CA LYS A 381 -6.69 -2.58 25.95
C LYS A 381 -5.87 -1.38 25.50
N SER A 382 -4.82 -1.04 26.25
CA SER A 382 -3.93 0.06 25.91
C SER A 382 -3.37 -0.06 24.50
N GLN A 383 -3.02 -1.27 24.06
CA GLN A 383 -2.48 -1.52 22.71
C GLN A 383 -3.41 -0.99 21.61
N GLN A 384 -4.73 -1.18 21.72
CA GLN A 384 -5.71 -0.72 20.73
C GLN A 384 -5.82 0.81 20.72
N ILE A 385 -5.92 1.42 21.91
CA ILE A 385 -5.99 2.89 22.03
C ILE A 385 -4.71 3.53 21.47
N ARG A 386 -3.54 2.90 21.64
CA ARG A 386 -2.28 3.41 21.08
C ARG A 386 -2.26 3.40 19.55
N LEU A 387 -3.01 2.53 18.87
CA LEU A 387 -3.09 2.54 17.41
C LEU A 387 -3.74 3.82 16.87
N THR A 388 -4.60 4.47 17.66
CA THR A 388 -5.29 5.71 17.25
C THR A 388 -4.40 6.95 17.38
N ASN A 389 -3.25 6.85 18.08
CA ASN A 389 -2.39 8.00 18.40
C ASN A 389 -1.93 8.78 17.17
N LYS A 390 -1.58 8.09 16.07
CA LYS A 390 -1.14 8.76 14.84
C LYS A 390 -2.27 9.61 14.24
N ALA A 391 -3.49 9.09 14.23
CA ALA A 391 -4.65 9.83 13.75
C ALA A 391 -4.98 10.99 14.70
N MET A 392 -4.97 10.75 16.01
CA MET A 392 -5.20 11.78 17.04
C MET A 392 -4.21 12.95 16.93
N GLN A 393 -2.94 12.66 16.63
CA GLN A 393 -1.91 13.67 16.42
C GLN A 393 -2.19 14.55 15.19
N ALA A 394 -2.72 13.97 14.12
CA ALA A 394 -3.01 14.66 12.87
C ALA A 394 -4.40 15.35 12.85
N ALA A 395 -5.29 14.99 13.77
CA ALA A 395 -6.67 15.43 13.75
C ALA A 395 -6.84 16.90 14.17
N THR A 396 -7.66 17.64 13.43
CA THR A 396 -8.09 18.99 13.79
C THR A 396 -9.31 18.97 14.71
N LYS A 397 -10.22 18.01 14.50
CA LYS A 397 -11.44 17.77 15.27
C LYS A 397 -11.57 16.28 15.57
N VAL A 398 -12.08 15.95 16.76
CA VAL A 398 -12.34 14.57 17.19
C VAL A 398 -13.73 14.49 17.80
N ALA A 399 -14.54 13.57 17.31
CA ALA A 399 -15.75 13.11 17.97
C ALA A 399 -15.49 11.79 18.67
N ILE A 400 -15.79 11.75 19.97
CA ILE A 400 -15.76 10.56 20.81
C ILE A 400 -17.20 10.13 21.00
N LYS A 401 -17.57 8.95 20.51
CA LYS A 401 -18.90 8.38 20.72
C LYS A 401 -18.82 7.08 21.47
N THR A 402 -19.77 6.88 22.38
CA THR A 402 -19.87 5.65 23.19
C THR A 402 -21.32 5.24 23.32
N ASN A 403 -21.64 3.98 23.04
CA ASN A 403 -22.97 3.43 23.26
C ASN A 403 -23.09 2.78 24.65
N SER A 404 -24.26 2.22 24.97
CA SER A 404 -24.57 1.61 26.27
C SER A 404 -23.69 0.43 26.64
N ILE A 405 -23.14 -0.30 25.66
CA ILE A 405 -22.24 -1.44 25.88
C ILE A 405 -20.76 -1.02 25.98
N GLY A 406 -20.44 0.26 25.74
CA GLY A 406 -19.07 0.76 25.77
C GLY A 406 -18.30 0.55 24.46
N LEU A 407 -18.95 0.33 23.32
CA LEU A 407 -18.27 0.42 22.02
C LEU A 407 -17.83 1.86 21.79
N LEU A 408 -16.53 2.06 21.58
CA LEU A 408 -15.93 3.37 21.36
C LEU A 408 -15.80 3.64 19.86
N GLU A 409 -16.39 4.75 19.40
CA GLU A 409 -16.07 5.37 18.12
C GLU A 409 -15.19 6.60 18.35
N LEU A 410 -14.03 6.65 17.71
CA LEU A 410 -13.29 7.90 17.54
C LEU A 410 -13.40 8.30 16.07
N HIS A 411 -14.06 9.41 15.80
CA HIS A 411 -14.21 9.96 14.46
C HIS A 411 -13.38 11.25 14.37
N LEU A 412 -12.31 11.18 13.59
CA LEU A 412 -11.31 12.21 13.46
C LEU A 412 -11.39 12.88 12.10
N VAL A 413 -11.24 14.21 12.09
CA VAL A 413 -11.08 15.00 10.86
C VAL A 413 -9.62 15.34 10.72
N ILE A 414 -8.99 14.89 9.62
CA ILE A 414 -7.63 15.26 9.24
C ILE A 414 -7.76 16.24 8.08
N GLN A 415 -7.26 17.46 8.28
CA GLN A 415 -7.33 18.53 7.29
C GLN A 415 -5.94 19.15 7.13
N GLY A 416 -5.43 19.12 5.90
CA GLY A 416 -4.17 19.77 5.53
C GLY A 416 -4.35 21.21 5.07
N GLU A 417 -3.28 21.79 4.52
CA GLU A 417 -3.27 23.18 4.03
C GLU A 417 -4.20 23.39 2.82
N GLY A 418 -4.46 22.33 2.04
CA GLY A 418 -5.33 22.35 0.84
C GLY A 418 -6.84 22.35 1.11
N GLN A 419 -7.27 22.53 2.37
CA GLN A 419 -8.68 22.52 2.82
C GLN A 419 -9.47 21.21 2.65
N GLU A 420 -8.95 20.21 1.94
CA GLU A 420 -9.53 18.87 1.83
C GLU A 420 -9.66 18.21 3.21
N GLU A 421 -10.88 17.78 3.57
CA GLU A 421 -11.15 17.03 4.79
C GLU A 421 -11.14 15.53 4.50
N ILE A 422 -10.24 14.79 5.15
CA ILE A 422 -10.21 13.33 5.18
C ILE A 422 -10.72 12.89 6.55
N PHE A 423 -11.63 11.92 6.56
CA PHE A 423 -12.21 11.39 7.78
C PHE A 423 -11.55 10.08 8.14
N VAL A 424 -11.19 9.90 9.41
CA VAL A 424 -10.69 8.62 9.93
C VAL A 424 -11.55 8.22 11.11
N GLN A 425 -12.18 7.06 11.03
CA GLN A 425 -13.00 6.50 12.09
C GLN A 425 -12.30 5.28 12.69
N PHE A 426 -12.33 5.16 14.02
CA PHE A 426 -11.89 3.97 14.73
C PHE A 426 -13.05 3.41 15.55
N TYR A 427 -13.26 2.11 15.45
CA TYR A 427 -14.10 1.34 16.36
C TYR A 427 -13.23 0.51 17.29
N VAL A 428 -13.43 0.64 18.61
CA VAL A 428 -12.67 -0.11 19.62
C VAL A 428 -13.64 -0.83 20.54
N ILE A 429 -13.52 -2.15 20.60
CA ILE A 429 -14.37 -3.01 21.41
C ILE A 429 -13.88 -2.97 22.87
N PRO A 430 -14.78 -2.77 23.85
CA PRO A 430 -14.40 -2.74 25.25
C PRO A 430 -14.01 -4.13 25.75
N LEU A 431 -13.17 -4.15 26.79
CA LEU A 431 -12.95 -5.33 27.61
C LEU A 431 -14.26 -5.74 28.28
N LEU A 432 -14.51 -7.04 28.36
CA LEU A 432 -15.63 -7.57 29.14
C LEU A 432 -15.45 -7.12 30.59
N ASN A 433 -16.48 -6.50 31.16
CA ASN A 433 -16.50 -6.22 32.58
C ASN A 433 -16.37 -7.57 33.30
N SER A 434 -15.29 -7.76 34.06
CA SER A 434 -15.29 -8.75 35.13
C SER A 434 -16.49 -8.38 36.01
N VAL A 435 -17.50 -9.24 36.02
CA VAL A 435 -18.56 -9.15 37.01
C VAL A 435 -17.85 -9.27 38.35
N ASP A 436 -17.75 -8.15 39.07
CA ASP A 436 -17.34 -8.13 40.48
C ASP A 436 -18.33 -8.92 41.33
#